data_AF-A0A1H0VNK8-F1
#
_entry.id   AF-A0A1H0VNK8-F1
#
_cell.length_a   1.000
_cell.length_b   1.000
_cell.length_c   1.000
_cell.angle_alpha   90.00
_cell.angle_beta   90.00
_cell.angle_gamma   90.00
#
_symmetry.space_group_name_H-M   'P 1'
#
loop_
_entity.id
_entity.type
_entity.pdbx_description
1 polymer ?
#
loop_
_entity_poly.entity_id
_entity_poly.type
_entity_poly.pdbx_seq_one_letter_code
_entity_poly.pdbx_strand_id
1 'polypeptide(L)'
;MVNNIEYKMSEQLFLDVWNKWDAPEELSNSVDISNFLNELIKESDGLVILDHFSYINFDYIEYIKHQNQYTLLYWKDYDVLRKKFVDKSISQEEIEEWLIDGNVTYLYMLLHINKLKFVKVNNNHLCILFLLHLIPNKKVKHFLMGPNDELILEDDNKEDLYKEFDFIEGPKEEYRRHLCLVNNLPYYTCLIQPKEYNLDTIYSRRILLNETIQEIENRMKRVLNSLSGIDDFEYDELYAQGNTIRRILEYSLKFFCLYKGIEIKLDDKYGHISLGDLKKEIKRGNLGFNIKPQLINTANEMSHDSGVIFSKDEIINFWEDVMKVLKSVELEILKN
;
A
#
# COMPACT_ATOMS: atom_id res chain seq x y z
N MET A 1 -32.75 -20.02 -13.17
CA MET A 1 -31.38 -19.96 -12.64
C MET A 1 -30.88 -18.57 -12.93
N VAL A 2 -31.01 -17.65 -11.97
CA VAL A 2 -30.27 -16.37 -12.04
C VAL A 2 -28.80 -16.76 -12.06
N ASN A 3 -28.05 -16.24 -13.03
CA ASN A 3 -26.72 -16.74 -13.37
C ASN A 3 -25.79 -16.67 -12.16
N ASN A 4 -25.27 -17.82 -11.72
CA ASN A 4 -24.31 -17.92 -10.63
C ASN A 4 -23.08 -17.00 -10.86
N ILE A 5 -22.74 -16.74 -12.12
CA ILE A 5 -21.65 -15.83 -12.51
C ILE A 5 -22.01 -14.35 -12.28
N GLU A 6 -23.26 -13.94 -12.54
CA GLU A 6 -23.69 -12.55 -12.29
C GLU A 6 -23.57 -12.21 -10.82
N TYR A 7 -24.00 -13.10 -9.93
CA TYR A 7 -23.82 -12.92 -8.49
C TYR A 7 -22.34 -12.84 -8.09
N LYS A 8 -21.49 -13.73 -8.63
CA LYS A 8 -20.05 -13.75 -8.35
C LYS A 8 -19.32 -12.44 -8.65
N MET A 9 -19.82 -11.69 -9.64
CA MET A 9 -19.29 -10.40 -10.07
C MET A 9 -19.95 -9.18 -9.40
N SER A 10 -21.03 -9.41 -8.64
CA SER A 10 -21.98 -8.37 -8.21
C SER A 10 -21.53 -7.54 -7.01
N GLU A 11 -22.10 -6.34 -6.89
CA GLU A 11 -22.03 -5.53 -5.65
C GLU A 11 -22.67 -6.29 -4.48
N GLN A 12 -23.73 -7.07 -4.74
CA GLN A 12 -24.44 -7.81 -3.70
C GLN A 12 -23.55 -8.87 -3.04
N LEU A 13 -22.71 -9.59 -3.79
CA LEU A 13 -21.77 -10.55 -3.20
C LEU A 13 -20.80 -9.87 -2.24
N PHE A 14 -20.26 -8.70 -2.63
CA PHE A 14 -19.37 -7.94 -1.76
C PHE A 14 -20.06 -7.51 -0.47
N LEU A 15 -21.30 -7.02 -0.56
CA LEU A 15 -22.11 -6.66 0.59
C LEU A 15 -22.43 -7.87 1.46
N ASP A 16 -22.77 -9.02 0.88
CA ASP A 16 -23.08 -10.24 1.62
C ASP A 16 -21.87 -10.76 2.39
N VAL A 17 -20.70 -10.84 1.75
CA VAL A 17 -19.43 -11.20 2.41
C VAL A 17 -19.11 -10.21 3.52
N TRP A 18 -19.21 -8.90 3.25
CA TRP A 18 -18.93 -7.87 4.26
C TRP A 18 -19.90 -7.90 5.45
N ASN A 19 -21.19 -8.13 5.20
CA ASN A 19 -22.20 -8.23 6.25
C ASN A 19 -22.03 -9.48 7.12
N LYS A 20 -21.54 -10.60 6.58
CA LYS A 20 -21.19 -11.79 7.39
C LYS A 20 -20.12 -11.48 8.43
N TRP A 21 -19.28 -10.49 8.17
CA TRP A 21 -18.23 -10.01 9.06
C TRP A 21 -18.70 -8.88 9.99
N ASP A 22 -20.00 -8.68 10.14
CA ASP A 22 -20.64 -7.59 10.89
C ASP A 22 -20.37 -6.20 10.31
N ALA A 23 -20.15 -6.12 8.99
CA ALA A 23 -20.02 -4.86 8.24
C ALA A 23 -18.97 -3.89 8.84
N PRO A 24 -17.71 -4.35 9.06
CA PRO A 24 -16.71 -3.56 9.76
C PRO A 24 -16.30 -2.35 8.92
N GLU A 25 -15.99 -1.23 9.57
CA GLU A 25 -15.36 -0.09 8.90
C GLU A 25 -13.91 -0.42 8.51
N GLU A 26 -13.20 -1.16 9.37
CA GLU A 26 -11.79 -1.49 9.22
C GLU A 26 -11.45 -2.87 9.79
N LEU A 27 -10.46 -3.55 9.21
CA LEU A 27 -9.84 -4.77 9.76
C LEU A 27 -8.32 -4.57 9.84
N SER A 28 -7.73 -4.73 11.02
CA SER A 28 -6.27 -4.56 11.24
C SER A 28 -5.56 -5.84 11.71
N ASN A 29 -6.30 -6.88 12.08
CA ASN A 29 -5.71 -8.16 12.49
C ASN A 29 -5.34 -8.98 11.25
N SER A 30 -4.10 -9.47 11.17
CA SER A 30 -3.61 -10.20 9.99
C SER A 30 -4.37 -11.49 9.68
N VAL A 31 -4.84 -12.21 10.71
CA VAL A 31 -5.65 -13.43 10.55
C VAL A 31 -7.03 -13.08 10.00
N ASP A 32 -7.66 -12.02 10.52
CA ASP A 32 -8.98 -11.58 10.06
C ASP A 32 -8.92 -11.04 8.63
N ILE A 33 -7.92 -10.20 8.32
CA ILE A 33 -7.63 -9.75 6.95
C ILE A 33 -7.46 -10.96 6.02
N SER A 34 -6.69 -11.96 6.47
CA SER A 34 -6.43 -13.16 5.69
C SER A 34 -7.71 -13.93 5.37
N ASN A 35 -8.50 -14.19 6.40
CA ASN A 35 -9.72 -14.97 6.29
C ASN A 35 -10.77 -14.23 5.45
N PHE A 36 -10.92 -12.92 5.67
CA PHE A 36 -11.82 -12.08 4.89
C PHE A 36 -11.47 -12.10 3.40
N LEU A 37 -10.21 -11.85 3.05
CA LEU A 37 -9.78 -11.84 1.66
C LEU A 37 -9.93 -13.22 1.00
N ASN A 38 -9.57 -14.31 1.69
CA ASN A 38 -9.76 -15.66 1.16
C ASN A 38 -11.24 -16.00 0.96
N GLU A 39 -12.13 -15.59 1.88
CA GLU A 39 -13.57 -15.77 1.70
C GLU A 39 -14.06 -14.98 0.48
N LEU A 40 -13.70 -13.70 0.36
CA LEU A 40 -14.09 -12.87 -0.78
C LEU A 40 -13.68 -13.52 -2.11
N ILE A 41 -12.41 -13.88 -2.26
CA ILE A 41 -11.89 -14.47 -3.51
C ILE A 41 -12.55 -15.81 -3.80
N LYS A 42 -12.81 -16.63 -2.78
CA LYS A 42 -13.49 -17.92 -2.95
C LYS A 42 -14.94 -17.73 -3.39
N GLU A 43 -15.70 -16.85 -2.74
CA GLU A 43 -17.11 -16.64 -3.04
C GLU A 43 -17.29 -15.96 -4.41
N SER A 44 -16.38 -15.04 -4.79
CA SER A 44 -16.36 -14.42 -6.12
C SER A 44 -15.77 -15.31 -7.22
N ASP A 45 -15.20 -16.46 -6.89
CA ASP A 45 -14.46 -17.32 -7.82
C ASP A 45 -13.34 -16.55 -8.54
N GLY A 46 -12.64 -15.70 -7.78
CA GLY A 46 -11.60 -14.81 -8.31
C GLY A 46 -12.06 -13.63 -9.16
N LEU A 47 -13.36 -13.52 -9.47
CA LEU A 47 -13.93 -12.52 -10.38
C LEU A 47 -14.09 -11.13 -9.75
N VAL A 48 -12.98 -10.53 -9.33
CA VAL A 48 -12.92 -9.18 -8.75
C VAL A 48 -11.98 -8.29 -9.57
N ILE A 49 -12.08 -6.98 -9.39
CA ILE A 49 -11.10 -6.03 -9.93
C ILE A 49 -10.19 -5.59 -8.78
N LEU A 50 -8.88 -5.60 -9.02
CA LEU A 50 -7.90 -4.91 -8.20
C LEU A 50 -7.32 -3.75 -8.99
N ASP A 51 -7.51 -2.53 -8.49
CA ASP A 51 -6.84 -1.35 -8.99
C ASP A 51 -5.65 -1.02 -8.10
N HIS A 52 -4.47 -0.85 -8.70
CA HIS A 52 -3.31 -0.27 -8.06
C HIS A 52 -3.27 1.25 -8.27
N PHE A 53 -2.67 1.95 -7.32
CA PHE A 53 -2.44 3.40 -7.40
C PHE A 53 -1.64 3.83 -8.64
N SER A 54 -0.99 2.88 -9.31
CA SER A 54 -0.05 3.09 -10.42
C SER A 54 -0.57 2.57 -11.75
N TYR A 55 -1.88 2.53 -11.93
CA TYR A 55 -2.54 2.09 -13.16
C TYR A 55 -2.38 0.60 -13.52
N ILE A 56 -1.65 -0.19 -12.73
CA ILE A 56 -1.77 -1.65 -12.81
C ILE A 56 -3.18 -2.02 -12.36
N ASN A 57 -3.87 -2.79 -13.16
CA ASN A 57 -5.17 -3.33 -12.82
C ASN A 57 -5.20 -4.83 -13.15
N PHE A 58 -5.79 -5.60 -12.25
CA PHE A 58 -6.09 -7.00 -12.47
C PHE A 58 -7.60 -7.15 -12.45
N ASP A 59 -8.14 -7.94 -13.36
CA ASP A 59 -9.57 -8.23 -13.43
C ASP A 59 -9.88 -9.64 -12.91
N TYR A 60 -8.89 -10.31 -12.32
CA TYR A 60 -9.04 -11.64 -11.75
C TYR A 60 -7.94 -11.92 -10.72
N ILE A 61 -8.30 -12.64 -9.66
CA ILE A 61 -7.36 -13.13 -8.63
C ILE A 61 -7.55 -14.64 -8.50
N GLU A 62 -6.52 -15.40 -8.85
CA GLU A 62 -6.52 -16.86 -8.84
C GLU A 62 -6.60 -17.39 -7.41
N TYR A 63 -5.76 -16.88 -6.50
CA TYR A 63 -5.86 -17.15 -5.08
C TYR A 63 -4.98 -16.18 -4.26
N ILE A 64 -5.17 -16.21 -2.95
CA ILE A 64 -4.34 -15.49 -1.99
C ILE A 64 -3.64 -16.48 -1.06
N LYS A 65 -2.35 -16.29 -0.82
CA LYS A 65 -1.57 -17.02 0.18
C LYS A 65 -1.10 -16.06 1.25
N HIS A 66 -1.20 -16.45 2.51
CA HIS A 66 -0.57 -15.73 3.62
C HIS A 66 0.61 -16.50 4.15
N GLN A 67 1.74 -15.81 4.29
CA GLN A 67 3.00 -16.37 4.75
C GLN A 67 3.64 -15.37 5.70
N ASN A 68 3.72 -15.74 6.98
CA ASN A 68 4.17 -14.86 8.07
C ASN A 68 3.32 -13.57 8.11
N GLN A 69 3.95 -12.40 8.01
CA GLN A 69 3.26 -11.10 7.95
C GLN A 69 2.89 -10.66 6.52
N TYR A 70 3.18 -11.47 5.50
CA TYR A 70 3.00 -11.07 4.11
C TYR A 70 1.83 -11.79 3.45
N THR A 71 1.20 -11.07 2.53
CA THR A 71 0.10 -11.52 1.69
C THR A 71 0.62 -11.60 0.26
N LEU A 72 0.51 -12.77 -0.35
CA LEU A 72 0.81 -13.01 -1.75
C LEU A 72 -0.51 -13.14 -2.51
N LEU A 73 -0.76 -12.21 -3.43
CA LEU A 73 -1.97 -12.18 -4.24
C LEU A 73 -1.61 -12.63 -5.65
N TYR A 74 -2.03 -13.84 -6.03
CA TYR A 74 -1.72 -14.43 -7.32
C TYR A 74 -2.83 -14.10 -8.31
N TRP A 75 -2.50 -13.51 -9.46
CA TRP A 75 -3.45 -13.35 -10.56
C TRP A 75 -3.24 -14.39 -11.67
N LYS A 76 -2.09 -15.07 -11.70
CA LYS A 76 -1.83 -16.21 -12.58
C LYS A 76 -1.02 -17.30 -11.89
N ASP A 77 -1.41 -18.55 -12.15
CA ASP A 77 -0.68 -19.77 -11.78
C ASP A 77 -0.63 -20.72 -12.99
N TYR A 78 0.54 -20.81 -13.60
CA TYR A 78 0.80 -21.64 -14.77
C TYR A 78 1.60 -22.91 -14.40
N ASP A 79 1.57 -23.36 -13.15
CA ASP A 79 2.32 -24.55 -12.71
C ASP A 79 1.92 -25.81 -13.50
N VAL A 80 0.66 -25.90 -13.96
CA VAL A 80 0.21 -26.98 -14.85
C VAL A 80 0.93 -26.94 -16.20
N LEU A 81 1.03 -25.77 -16.83
CA LEU A 81 1.73 -25.60 -18.11
C LEU A 81 3.23 -25.86 -17.94
N ARG A 82 3.82 -25.33 -16.87
CA ARG A 82 5.21 -25.60 -16.50
C ARG A 82 5.51 -27.09 -16.37
N LYS A 83 4.67 -27.86 -15.66
CA LYS A 83 4.83 -29.32 -15.53
C LYS A 83 4.83 -30.01 -16.90
N LYS A 84 3.86 -29.69 -17.75
CA LYS A 84 3.80 -30.22 -19.12
C LYS A 84 5.01 -29.83 -19.96
N PHE A 85 5.55 -28.63 -19.77
CA PHE A 85 6.77 -28.18 -20.46
C PHE A 85 7.99 -29.00 -20.05
N VAL A 86 8.20 -29.20 -18.74
CA VAL A 86 9.29 -30.03 -18.20
C VAL A 86 9.16 -31.48 -18.68
N ASP A 87 7.94 -32.01 -18.68
CA ASP A 87 7.64 -33.38 -19.12
C ASP A 87 7.56 -33.54 -20.65
N LYS A 88 7.77 -32.45 -21.41
CA LYS A 88 7.71 -32.40 -22.89
C LYS A 88 6.37 -32.86 -23.47
N SER A 89 5.28 -32.69 -22.71
CA SER A 89 3.92 -33.02 -23.10
C SER A 89 3.06 -31.80 -23.41
N ILE A 90 3.60 -30.59 -23.26
CA ILE A 90 2.89 -29.34 -23.55
C ILE A 90 2.64 -29.23 -25.07
N SER A 91 1.45 -28.78 -25.44
CA SER A 91 1.11 -28.51 -26.83
C SER A 91 1.64 -27.15 -27.29
N GLN A 92 1.69 -26.94 -28.61
CA GLN A 92 2.11 -25.65 -29.18
C GLN A 92 1.16 -24.50 -28.81
N GLU A 93 -0.14 -24.77 -28.77
CA GLU A 93 -1.16 -23.78 -28.38
C GLU A 93 -0.99 -23.35 -26.90
N GLU A 94 -0.74 -24.31 -26.00
CA GLU A 94 -0.46 -24.02 -24.60
C GLU A 94 0.85 -23.24 -24.40
N ILE A 95 1.87 -23.49 -25.22
CA ILE A 95 3.10 -22.68 -25.22
C ILE A 95 2.78 -21.25 -25.64
N GLU A 96 1.98 -21.06 -26.68
CA GLU A 96 1.61 -19.73 -27.19
C GLU A 96 0.80 -18.95 -26.16
N GLU A 97 -0.12 -19.60 -25.45
CA GLU A 97 -0.85 -19.01 -24.33
C GLU A 97 0.10 -18.58 -23.20
N TRP A 98 1.01 -19.47 -22.80
CA TRP A 98 1.96 -19.19 -21.72
C TRP A 98 2.96 -18.08 -22.06
N LEU A 99 3.32 -17.96 -23.34
CA LEU A 99 4.25 -16.97 -23.85
C LEU A 99 3.71 -15.54 -23.74
N ILE A 100 2.38 -15.35 -23.73
CA ILE A 100 1.74 -14.03 -23.55
C ILE A 100 2.23 -13.40 -22.23
N ASP A 101 2.37 -14.20 -21.18
CA ASP A 101 2.88 -13.79 -19.88
C ASP A 101 4.38 -14.15 -19.71
N GLY A 102 5.10 -14.28 -20.82
CA GLY A 102 6.55 -14.47 -20.84
C GLY A 102 7.03 -15.82 -20.33
N ASN A 103 6.21 -16.88 -20.35
CA ASN A 103 6.51 -18.19 -19.79
C ASN A 103 6.81 -18.16 -18.28
N VAL A 104 6.20 -17.25 -17.54
CA VAL A 104 6.34 -17.18 -16.08
C VAL A 104 5.45 -18.23 -15.42
N THR A 105 5.93 -18.96 -14.42
CA THR A 105 5.10 -19.94 -13.69
C THR A 105 4.09 -19.26 -12.78
N TYR A 106 4.50 -18.23 -12.04
CA TYR A 106 3.64 -17.53 -11.09
C TYR A 106 3.74 -16.02 -11.27
N LEU A 107 2.59 -15.36 -11.38
CA LEU A 107 2.50 -13.91 -11.35
C LEU A 107 1.69 -13.46 -10.13
N TYR A 108 2.33 -12.69 -9.23
CA TYR A 108 1.73 -12.31 -7.95
C TYR A 108 2.27 -11.00 -7.38
N MET A 109 1.50 -10.41 -6.46
CA MET A 109 1.91 -9.24 -5.69
C MET A 109 2.27 -9.65 -4.27
N LEU A 110 3.39 -9.13 -3.77
CA LEU A 110 3.79 -9.23 -2.37
C LEU A 110 3.36 -7.97 -1.61
N LEU A 111 2.49 -8.15 -0.62
CA LEU A 111 1.92 -7.09 0.19
C LEU A 111 2.23 -7.32 1.68
N HIS A 112 2.41 -6.22 2.42
CA HIS A 112 2.42 -6.23 3.89
C HIS A 112 1.24 -5.37 4.35
N ILE A 113 0.08 -5.99 4.51
CA ILE A 113 -1.17 -5.29 4.79
C ILE A 113 -1.19 -4.88 6.27
N ASN A 114 -1.26 -3.58 6.53
CA ASN A 114 -1.48 -3.04 7.87
C ASN A 114 -2.96 -3.14 8.24
N LYS A 115 -3.82 -2.71 7.31
CA LYS A 115 -5.25 -2.57 7.55
C LYS A 115 -6.04 -2.62 6.24
N LEU A 116 -7.20 -3.25 6.27
CA LEU A 116 -8.24 -3.08 5.27
C LEU A 116 -9.24 -2.02 5.73
N LYS A 117 -9.65 -1.14 4.82
CA LYS A 117 -10.74 -0.18 5.04
C LYS A 117 -11.86 -0.42 4.04
N PHE A 118 -13.10 -0.36 4.53
CA PHE A 118 -14.30 -0.59 3.75
C PHE A 118 -14.97 0.74 3.43
N VAL A 119 -15.11 1.07 2.15
CA VAL A 119 -15.68 2.34 1.71
C VAL A 119 -16.83 2.05 0.76
N LYS A 120 -18.03 2.51 1.11
CA LYS A 120 -19.18 2.46 0.21
C LYS A 120 -19.22 3.70 -0.68
N VAL A 121 -19.26 3.48 -1.98
CA VAL A 121 -19.53 4.48 -3.00
C VAL A 121 -20.99 4.31 -3.44
N ASN A 122 -21.73 5.42 -3.55
CA ASN A 122 -23.14 5.42 -3.99
C ASN A 122 -24.04 4.41 -3.23
N ASN A 123 -23.79 4.23 -1.93
CA ASN A 123 -24.48 3.36 -0.96
C ASN A 123 -24.30 1.83 -1.11
N ASN A 124 -24.09 1.31 -2.31
CA ASN A 124 -24.03 -0.15 -2.54
C ASN A 124 -22.66 -0.65 -3.04
N HIS A 125 -21.88 0.19 -3.69
CA HIS A 125 -20.62 -0.21 -4.27
C HIS A 125 -19.52 -0.25 -3.20
N LEU A 126 -19.19 -1.44 -2.71
CA LEU A 126 -18.22 -1.61 -1.63
C LEU A 126 -16.79 -1.75 -2.19
N CYS A 127 -15.98 -0.74 -1.96
CA CYS A 127 -14.55 -0.78 -2.20
C CYS A 127 -13.80 -1.23 -0.94
N ILE A 128 -12.80 -2.10 -1.12
CA ILE A 128 -11.93 -2.61 -0.06
C ILE A 128 -10.53 -2.08 -0.30
N LEU A 129 -10.07 -1.19 0.58
CA LEU A 129 -8.82 -0.46 0.42
C LEU A 129 -7.73 -1.03 1.32
N PHE A 130 -6.52 -1.09 0.79
CA PHE A 130 -5.38 -1.75 1.42
C PHE A 130 -4.39 -0.70 1.91
N LEU A 131 -4.38 -0.44 3.22
CA LEU A 131 -3.30 0.34 3.82
C LEU A 131 -2.11 -0.58 4.01
N LEU A 132 -1.00 -0.24 3.37
CA LEU A 132 0.17 -1.10 3.37
C LEU A 132 1.29 -0.57 4.25
N HIS A 133 2.19 -1.47 4.63
CA HIS A 133 3.51 -1.14 5.13
C HIS A 133 4.53 -1.21 4.00
N LEU A 134 5.53 -0.34 4.06
CA LEU A 134 6.72 -0.46 3.22
C LEU A 134 7.48 -1.73 3.60
N ILE A 135 7.85 -2.54 2.60
CA ILE A 135 8.74 -3.68 2.78
C ILE A 135 10.15 -3.27 2.33
N PRO A 136 11.15 -3.20 3.24
CA PRO A 136 12.51 -2.89 2.84
C PRO A 136 13.06 -3.94 1.86
N ASN A 137 13.74 -3.51 0.78
CA ASN A 137 14.29 -4.41 -0.26
C ASN A 137 15.08 -5.60 0.30
N LYS A 138 15.88 -5.39 1.35
CA LYS A 138 16.63 -6.48 2.01
C LYS A 138 15.71 -7.57 2.58
N LYS A 139 14.55 -7.19 3.12
CA LYS A 139 13.55 -8.14 3.63
C LYS A 139 12.79 -8.83 2.50
N VAL A 140 12.54 -8.14 1.40
CA VAL A 140 11.89 -8.71 0.20
C VAL A 140 12.74 -9.86 -0.35
N LYS A 141 14.02 -9.61 -0.66
CA LYS A 141 14.92 -10.63 -1.20
C LYS A 141 15.04 -11.85 -0.29
N HIS A 142 15.23 -11.60 1.01
CA HIS A 142 15.34 -12.69 1.98
C HIS A 142 14.05 -13.52 2.11
N PHE A 143 12.89 -12.91 1.86
CA PHE A 143 11.61 -13.59 1.91
C PHE A 143 11.31 -14.37 0.61
N LEU A 144 11.55 -13.77 -0.55
CA LEU A 144 11.20 -14.36 -1.84
C LEU A 144 12.19 -15.43 -2.30
N MET A 145 13.48 -15.27 -2.00
CA MET A 145 14.53 -16.08 -2.61
C MET A 145 15.28 -16.92 -1.59
N GLY A 146 15.38 -18.21 -1.90
CA GLY A 146 16.26 -19.17 -1.25
C GLY A 146 17.71 -19.07 -1.72
N PRO A 147 18.63 -19.81 -1.08
CA PRO A 147 20.07 -19.76 -1.39
C PRO A 147 20.43 -20.31 -2.77
N ASN A 148 19.54 -21.09 -3.40
CA ASN A 148 19.78 -21.75 -4.68
C ASN A 148 19.00 -21.11 -5.84
N ASP A 149 18.27 -20.02 -5.58
CA ASP A 149 17.44 -19.36 -6.58
C ASP A 149 18.27 -18.41 -7.42
N GLU A 150 17.87 -18.22 -8.68
CA GLU A 150 18.55 -17.33 -9.63
C GLU A 150 17.72 -16.07 -9.85
N LEU A 151 18.28 -14.90 -9.54
CA LEU A 151 17.67 -13.61 -9.89
C LEU A 151 17.89 -13.34 -11.38
N ILE A 152 16.81 -13.15 -12.14
CA ILE A 152 16.84 -12.71 -13.53
C ILE A 152 16.84 -11.18 -13.60
N LEU A 153 15.89 -10.55 -12.91
CA LEU A 153 15.69 -9.10 -12.90
C LEU A 153 15.27 -8.62 -11.52
N GLU A 154 15.81 -7.47 -11.13
CA GLU A 154 15.26 -6.62 -10.09
C GLU A 154 15.13 -5.23 -10.70
N ASP A 155 13.90 -4.76 -10.88
CA ASP A 155 13.64 -3.44 -11.45
C ASP A 155 12.84 -2.57 -10.48
N ASP A 156 13.20 -1.30 -10.44
CA ASP A 156 12.55 -0.28 -9.65
C ASP A 156 11.71 0.56 -10.59
N ASN A 157 10.45 0.14 -10.78
CA ASN A 157 9.49 0.83 -11.64
C ASN A 157 9.01 2.10 -10.93
N LYS A 158 9.88 3.10 -10.87
CA LYS A 158 9.67 4.35 -10.12
C LYS A 158 8.46 5.14 -10.58
N GLU A 159 8.20 5.14 -11.89
CA GLU A 159 7.04 5.81 -12.48
C GLU A 159 5.74 5.14 -12.03
N ASP A 160 5.78 3.81 -11.87
CA ASP A 160 4.65 3.00 -11.49
C ASP A 160 4.69 2.55 -10.03
N LEU A 161 5.56 3.10 -9.18
CA LEU A 161 5.51 2.93 -7.72
C LEU A 161 5.34 1.46 -7.25
N TYR A 162 6.09 0.56 -7.88
CA TYR A 162 6.29 -0.83 -7.43
C TYR A 162 7.70 -1.28 -7.76
N LYS A 163 8.13 -2.39 -7.17
CA LYS A 163 9.35 -3.09 -7.58
C LYS A 163 9.01 -4.43 -8.19
N GLU A 164 9.77 -4.80 -9.19
CA GLU A 164 9.62 -6.08 -9.87
C GLU A 164 10.78 -7.00 -9.50
N PHE A 165 10.46 -8.23 -9.15
CA PHE A 165 11.42 -9.31 -8.95
C PHE A 165 11.08 -10.47 -9.87
N ASP A 166 11.99 -10.76 -10.79
CA ASP A 166 11.92 -11.92 -11.68
C ASP A 166 13.03 -12.90 -11.30
N PHE A 167 12.66 -14.12 -10.95
CA PHE A 167 13.62 -15.13 -10.49
C PHE A 167 13.17 -16.55 -10.79
N ILE A 168 14.13 -17.48 -10.80
CA ILE A 168 13.89 -18.92 -10.91
C ILE A 168 14.09 -19.55 -9.53
N GLU A 169 13.04 -20.21 -9.03
CA GLU A 169 13.07 -20.99 -7.80
C GLU A 169 13.70 -22.38 -8.06
N GLY A 170 14.74 -22.71 -7.30
CA GLY A 170 15.37 -24.03 -7.36
C GLY A 170 16.11 -24.33 -8.68
N PRO A 171 16.25 -25.63 -9.04
CA PRO A 171 17.00 -26.04 -10.23
C PRO A 171 16.36 -25.54 -11.53
N LYS A 172 17.18 -25.06 -12.48
CA LYS A 172 16.70 -24.50 -13.76
C LYS A 172 15.88 -25.51 -14.58
N GLU A 173 16.14 -26.79 -14.40
CA GLU A 173 15.45 -27.89 -15.08
C GLU A 173 13.97 -27.99 -14.67
N GLU A 174 13.61 -27.50 -13.49
CA GLU A 174 12.21 -27.46 -13.04
C GLU A 174 11.45 -26.25 -13.60
N TYR A 175 12.17 -25.24 -14.11
CA TYR A 175 11.64 -24.04 -14.75
C TYR A 175 10.56 -23.31 -13.91
N ARG A 176 10.75 -23.18 -12.61
CA ARG A 176 9.81 -22.46 -11.72
C ARG A 176 10.14 -20.97 -11.69
N ARG A 177 9.75 -20.24 -12.73
CA ARG A 177 9.97 -18.80 -12.84
C ARG A 177 8.85 -18.02 -12.13
N HIS A 178 9.23 -17.04 -11.32
CA HIS A 178 8.32 -16.16 -10.58
C HIS A 178 8.49 -14.73 -11.08
N LEU A 179 7.38 -14.03 -11.32
CA LEU A 179 7.33 -12.59 -11.48
C LEU A 179 6.53 -11.99 -10.34
N CYS A 180 7.23 -11.31 -9.42
CA CYS A 180 6.65 -10.75 -8.21
C CYS A 180 6.67 -9.23 -8.26
N LEU A 181 5.50 -8.61 -8.16
CA LEU A 181 5.37 -7.18 -7.93
C LEU A 181 5.34 -6.89 -6.44
N VAL A 182 6.15 -5.94 -5.98
CA VAL A 182 6.28 -5.61 -4.57
C VAL A 182 5.86 -4.17 -4.37
N ASN A 183 4.85 -3.97 -3.52
CA ASN A 183 4.44 -2.63 -3.17
C ASN A 183 5.57 -1.90 -2.41
N ASN A 184 5.90 -0.71 -2.85
CA ASN A 184 6.99 0.11 -2.30
C ASN A 184 6.49 1.35 -1.53
N LEU A 185 5.22 1.40 -1.15
CA LEU A 185 4.62 2.58 -0.49
C LEU A 185 3.78 2.22 0.75
N PRO A 186 3.88 2.99 1.85
CA PRO A 186 3.12 2.74 3.07
C PRO A 186 1.74 3.45 3.09
N TYR A 187 1.05 3.57 1.95
CA TYR A 187 -0.24 4.29 1.83
C TYR A 187 -1.38 3.33 1.48
N TYR A 188 -2.58 3.86 1.27
CA TYR A 188 -3.59 3.11 0.53
C TYR A 188 -3.16 3.03 -0.94
N THR A 189 -2.75 1.85 -1.39
CA THR A 189 -2.24 1.66 -2.76
C THR A 189 -3.01 0.65 -3.59
N CYS A 190 -3.77 -0.25 -2.97
CA CYS A 190 -4.62 -1.19 -3.69
C CYS A 190 -6.09 -1.01 -3.27
N LEU A 191 -6.98 -1.18 -4.24
CA LEU A 191 -8.43 -1.19 -4.06
C LEU A 191 -8.98 -2.44 -4.74
N ILE A 192 -9.72 -3.27 -4.01
CA ILE A 192 -10.53 -4.34 -4.58
C ILE A 192 -11.99 -3.86 -4.69
N GLN A 193 -12.62 -4.10 -5.84
CA GLN A 193 -14.01 -3.74 -6.11
C GLN A 193 -14.74 -4.84 -6.91
N PRO A 194 -16.09 -4.88 -6.84
CA PRO A 194 -16.87 -5.76 -7.71
C PRO A 194 -16.70 -5.37 -9.18
N LYS A 195 -16.97 -6.33 -10.08
CA LYS A 195 -16.99 -6.09 -11.53
C LYS A 195 -18.27 -5.40 -11.98
N GLU A 196 -19.38 -5.65 -11.30
CA GLU A 196 -20.64 -4.96 -11.53
C GLU A 196 -20.48 -3.46 -11.20
N TYR A 197 -20.87 -2.61 -12.15
CA TYR A 197 -20.76 -1.14 -12.06
C TYR A 197 -19.38 -0.65 -11.62
N ASN A 198 -18.31 -1.33 -12.06
CA ASN A 198 -16.95 -1.03 -11.65
C ASN A 198 -16.58 0.44 -11.91
N LEU A 199 -15.86 0.98 -10.94
CA LEU A 199 -15.30 2.31 -11.02
C LEU A 199 -14.11 2.28 -11.97
N ASP A 200 -13.92 3.36 -12.72
CA ASP A 200 -12.71 3.52 -13.51
C ASP A 200 -11.49 3.73 -12.60
N THR A 201 -10.30 3.36 -13.09
CA THR A 201 -9.06 3.43 -12.32
C THR A 201 -8.72 4.87 -11.85
N ILE A 202 -9.15 5.92 -12.56
CA ILE A 202 -8.93 7.32 -12.12
C ILE A 202 -9.77 7.59 -10.87
N TYR A 203 -11.02 7.13 -10.84
CA TYR A 203 -11.88 7.26 -9.69
C TYR A 203 -11.39 6.41 -8.51
N SER A 204 -10.99 5.14 -8.74
CA SER A 204 -10.38 4.29 -7.71
C SER A 204 -9.17 4.97 -7.05
N ARG A 205 -8.30 5.60 -7.85
CA ARG A 205 -7.15 6.37 -7.34
C ARG A 205 -7.57 7.56 -6.50
N ARG A 206 -8.62 8.30 -6.87
CA ARG A 206 -9.15 9.40 -6.06
C ARG A 206 -9.63 8.92 -4.68
N ILE A 207 -10.27 7.75 -4.61
CA ILE A 207 -10.66 7.15 -3.33
C ILE A 207 -9.40 6.85 -2.50
N LEU A 208 -8.41 6.15 -3.06
CA LEU A 208 -7.15 5.83 -2.37
C LEU A 208 -6.43 7.09 -1.84
N LEU A 209 -6.42 8.18 -2.63
CA LEU A 209 -5.84 9.46 -2.23
C LEU A 209 -6.59 10.09 -1.04
N ASN A 210 -7.91 10.22 -1.17
CA ASN A 210 -8.75 10.83 -0.16
C ASN A 210 -8.66 10.07 1.16
N GLU A 211 -8.68 8.74 1.10
CA GLU A 211 -8.57 7.89 2.29
C GLU A 211 -7.17 7.93 2.92
N THR A 212 -6.12 8.14 2.12
CA THR A 212 -4.76 8.39 2.66
C THR A 212 -4.69 9.72 3.41
N ILE A 213 -5.33 10.78 2.89
CA ILE A 213 -5.42 12.08 3.58
C ILE A 213 -6.23 11.94 4.88
N GLN A 214 -7.37 11.27 4.85
CA GLN A 214 -8.16 11.02 6.06
C GLN A 214 -7.38 10.22 7.11
N GLU A 215 -6.59 9.21 6.71
CA GLU A 215 -5.73 8.48 7.65
C GLU A 215 -4.68 9.39 8.30
N ILE A 216 -4.08 10.31 7.52
CA ILE A 216 -3.15 11.32 8.05
C ILE A 216 -3.86 12.19 9.11
N GLU A 217 -5.04 12.71 8.80
CA GLU A 217 -5.80 13.53 9.75
C GLU A 217 -6.17 12.76 11.01
N ASN A 218 -6.63 11.52 10.87
CA ASN A 218 -7.03 10.68 11.98
C ASN A 218 -5.84 10.36 12.89
N ARG A 219 -4.64 10.14 12.31
CA ARG A 219 -3.40 10.01 13.08
C ARG A 219 -3.10 11.29 13.87
N MET A 220 -3.25 12.47 13.28
CA MET A 220 -3.05 13.74 13.99
C MET A 220 -4.09 13.97 15.10
N LYS A 221 -5.37 13.67 14.85
CA LYS A 221 -6.45 13.75 15.86
C LYS A 221 -6.17 12.83 17.04
N ARG A 222 -5.71 11.60 16.79
CA ARG A 222 -5.30 10.67 17.85
C ARG A 222 -4.16 11.24 18.71
N VAL A 223 -3.15 11.86 18.10
CA VAL A 223 -2.06 12.50 18.85
C VAL A 223 -2.60 13.61 19.76
N LEU A 224 -3.47 14.49 19.25
CA LEU A 224 -4.05 15.56 20.05
C LEU A 224 -4.87 15.03 21.23
N ASN A 225 -5.68 14.00 20.99
CA ASN A 225 -6.45 13.33 22.04
C ASN A 225 -5.52 12.71 23.10
N SER A 226 -4.44 12.04 22.68
CA SER A 226 -3.45 11.49 23.61
C SER A 226 -2.78 12.59 24.43
N LEU A 227 -2.35 13.69 23.80
CA LEU A 227 -1.74 14.83 24.49
C LEU A 227 -2.62 15.37 25.60
N SER A 228 -3.94 15.41 25.41
CA SER A 228 -4.86 15.92 26.44
C SER A 228 -4.75 15.18 27.77
N GLY A 229 -4.46 13.88 27.75
CA GLY A 229 -4.35 13.02 28.93
C GLY A 229 -2.96 12.94 29.56
N ILE A 230 -1.92 13.47 28.91
CA ILE A 230 -0.53 13.44 29.42
C ILE A 230 -0.35 14.58 30.43
N ASP A 231 0.29 14.28 31.56
CA ASP A 231 0.64 15.28 32.59
C ASP A 231 1.80 16.18 32.11
N ASP A 232 1.84 17.43 32.57
CA ASP A 232 2.80 18.45 32.10
C ASP A 232 4.27 18.10 32.42
N PHE A 233 4.51 17.17 33.35
CA PHE A 233 5.84 16.74 33.78
C PHE A 233 6.26 15.38 33.22
N GLU A 234 5.39 14.69 32.46
CA GLU A 234 5.68 13.39 31.82
C GLU A 234 6.42 13.60 30.50
N TYR A 235 7.66 14.10 30.59
CA TYR A 235 8.44 14.53 29.44
C TYR A 235 8.67 13.44 28.40
N ASP A 236 8.91 12.19 28.81
CA ASP A 236 9.13 11.08 27.88
C ASP A 236 7.91 10.81 27.00
N GLU A 237 6.70 10.87 27.58
CA GLU A 237 5.45 10.70 26.84
C GLU A 237 5.18 11.88 25.90
N LEU A 238 5.44 13.10 26.38
CA LEU A 238 5.38 14.32 25.58
C LEU A 238 6.33 14.25 24.37
N TYR A 239 7.58 13.83 24.59
CA TYR A 239 8.57 13.61 23.53
C TYR A 239 8.11 12.55 22.52
N ALA A 240 7.52 11.45 22.99
CA ALA A 240 6.98 10.42 22.11
C ALA A 240 5.87 10.95 21.20
N GLN A 241 5.01 11.85 21.69
CA GLN A 241 4.00 12.52 20.86
C GLN A 241 4.63 13.49 19.86
N GLY A 242 5.61 14.30 20.26
CA GLY A 242 6.35 15.20 19.37
C GLY A 242 7.01 14.44 18.20
N ASN A 243 7.68 13.32 18.49
CA ASN A 243 8.25 12.45 17.46
C ASN A 243 7.16 11.82 16.56
N THR A 244 6.00 11.47 17.11
CA THR A 244 4.87 10.97 16.32
C THR A 244 4.34 12.02 15.35
N ILE A 245 4.19 13.28 15.78
CA ILE A 245 3.80 14.41 14.92
C ILE A 245 4.80 14.57 13.76
N ARG A 246 6.11 14.57 14.07
CA ARG A 246 7.17 14.63 13.06
C ARG A 246 7.05 13.50 12.04
N ARG A 247 6.86 12.26 12.50
CA ARG A 247 6.73 11.09 11.62
C ARG A 247 5.50 11.19 10.72
N ILE A 248 4.40 11.75 11.22
CA ILE A 248 3.21 12.01 10.41
C ILE A 248 3.51 13.08 9.35
N LEU A 249 4.14 14.20 9.72
CA LEU A 249 4.56 15.22 8.77
C LEU A 249 5.44 14.64 7.65
N GLU A 250 6.47 13.86 8.02
CA GLU A 250 7.38 13.26 7.04
C GLU A 250 6.66 12.30 6.10
N TYR A 251 5.77 11.47 6.63
CA TYR A 251 4.90 10.58 5.86
C TYR A 251 4.03 11.36 4.86
N SER A 252 3.37 12.43 5.32
CA SER A 252 2.48 13.24 4.48
C SER A 252 3.23 13.99 3.37
N LEU A 253 4.43 14.51 3.66
CA LEU A 253 5.23 15.19 2.65
C LEU A 253 5.78 14.22 1.60
N LYS A 254 6.17 13.00 1.99
CA LYS A 254 6.55 11.95 1.02
C LYS A 254 5.38 11.58 0.12
N PHE A 255 4.20 11.38 0.69
CA PHE A 255 2.98 11.13 -0.06
C PHE A 255 2.68 12.26 -1.06
N PHE A 256 2.81 13.51 -0.63
CA PHE A 256 2.58 14.65 -1.49
C PHE A 256 3.59 14.74 -2.65
N CYS A 257 4.88 14.52 -2.39
CA CYS A 257 5.90 14.50 -3.43
C CYS A 257 5.61 13.42 -4.48
N LEU A 258 5.25 12.21 -4.02
CA LEU A 258 4.83 11.10 -4.88
C LEU A 258 3.65 11.48 -5.77
N TYR A 259 2.60 12.02 -5.17
CA TYR A 259 1.41 12.44 -5.90
C TYR A 259 1.72 13.51 -6.96
N LYS A 260 2.64 14.44 -6.67
CA LYS A 260 3.05 15.49 -7.61
C LYS A 260 4.10 15.01 -8.63
N GLY A 261 4.44 13.72 -8.66
CA GLY A 261 5.43 13.16 -9.59
C GLY A 261 6.84 13.71 -9.36
N ILE A 262 7.16 14.10 -8.13
CA ILE A 262 8.46 14.65 -7.78
C ILE A 262 9.39 13.50 -7.46
N GLU A 263 10.52 13.45 -8.16
CA GLU A 263 11.53 12.43 -7.95
C GLU A 263 12.10 12.54 -6.53
N ILE A 264 11.66 11.63 -5.67
CA ILE A 264 12.27 11.37 -4.36
C ILE A 264 12.94 10.01 -4.42
N LYS A 265 14.20 9.92 -3.97
CA LYS A 265 14.98 8.67 -3.96
C LYS A 265 14.44 7.70 -2.90
N LEU A 266 13.31 7.06 -3.17
CA LEU A 266 12.58 6.18 -2.23
C LEU A 266 13.37 4.89 -1.93
N ASP A 267 14.17 4.43 -2.87
CA ASP A 267 14.57 3.03 -2.94
C ASP A 267 15.71 2.63 -2.02
N ASP A 268 16.71 3.51 -1.89
CA ASP A 268 17.83 3.27 -0.97
C ASP A 268 17.60 3.92 0.40
N LYS A 269 16.61 4.81 0.48
CA LYS A 269 16.55 5.83 1.52
C LYS A 269 15.14 6.28 1.91
N TYR A 270 14.06 5.52 1.68
CA TYR A 270 12.72 5.94 2.17
C TYR A 270 12.79 6.38 3.65
N GLY A 271 13.42 5.60 4.53
CA GLY A 271 13.62 5.96 5.94
C GLY A 271 14.73 6.99 6.21
N HIS A 272 15.55 7.34 5.21
CA HIS A 272 16.67 8.28 5.31
C HIS A 272 16.41 9.63 4.61
N ILE A 273 15.28 9.80 3.92
CA ILE A 273 14.85 11.08 3.38
C ILE A 273 14.50 12.01 4.55
N SER A 274 15.28 13.07 4.73
CA SER A 274 15.04 14.04 5.80
C SER A 274 13.91 15.01 5.45
N LEU A 275 13.27 15.59 6.46
CA LEU A 275 12.34 16.71 6.28
C LEU A 275 12.98 17.90 5.56
N GLY A 276 14.28 18.11 5.75
CA GLY A 276 15.04 19.15 5.05
C GLY A 276 15.13 18.89 3.54
N ASP A 277 15.29 17.65 3.13
CA ASP A 277 15.32 17.25 1.71
C ASP A 277 13.94 17.39 1.09
N LEU A 278 12.89 16.91 1.76
CA LEU A 278 11.50 17.06 1.30
C LEU A 278 11.12 18.52 1.09
N LYS A 279 11.48 19.39 2.04
CA LYS A 279 11.27 20.84 1.92
C LYS A 279 11.96 21.43 0.69
N LYS A 280 13.19 21.02 0.37
CA LYS A 280 13.92 21.51 -0.80
C LYS A 280 13.20 21.11 -2.09
N GLU A 281 12.78 19.86 -2.19
CA GLU A 281 12.06 19.36 -3.37
C GLU A 281 10.70 20.05 -3.53
N ILE A 282 9.95 20.25 -2.44
CA ILE A 282 8.67 20.98 -2.48
C ILE A 282 8.87 22.43 -2.96
N LYS A 283 9.91 23.11 -2.45
CA LYS A 283 10.25 24.46 -2.89
C LYS A 283 10.67 24.50 -4.36
N ARG A 284 11.47 23.53 -4.79
CA ARG A 284 11.94 23.42 -6.19
C ARG A 284 10.79 23.16 -7.15
N GLY A 285 9.81 22.34 -6.75
CA GLY A 285 8.60 22.06 -7.51
C GLY A 285 7.56 23.19 -7.52
N ASN A 286 7.77 24.28 -6.76
CA ASN A 286 6.86 25.43 -6.66
C ASN A 286 5.40 25.04 -6.31
N LEU A 287 5.24 24.15 -5.34
CA LEU A 287 3.99 23.42 -5.07
C LEU A 287 2.96 24.18 -4.20
N GLY A 288 2.88 25.50 -4.33
CA GLY A 288 1.81 26.30 -3.73
C GLY A 288 1.88 26.53 -2.22
N PHE A 289 2.77 25.88 -1.46
CA PHE A 289 2.99 26.16 -0.04
C PHE A 289 4.47 26.12 0.37
N ASN A 290 4.78 26.69 1.54
CA ASN A 290 6.13 26.77 2.07
C ASN A 290 6.19 26.23 3.50
N ILE A 291 7.23 25.45 3.78
CA ILE A 291 7.50 24.91 5.10
C ILE A 291 8.52 25.80 5.80
N LYS A 292 8.12 26.45 6.90
CA LYS A 292 8.99 27.34 7.66
C LYS A 292 10.23 26.58 8.18
N PRO A 293 11.45 27.14 8.09
CA PRO A 293 12.65 26.51 8.64
C PRO A 293 12.52 26.13 10.12
N GLN A 294 11.88 27.00 10.91
CA GLN A 294 11.64 26.80 12.34
C GLN A 294 10.88 25.49 12.60
N LEU A 295 9.86 25.18 11.79
CA LEU A 295 9.10 23.93 11.94
C LEU A 295 9.97 22.69 11.79
N ILE A 296 10.92 22.72 10.84
CA ILE A 296 11.86 21.61 10.62
C ILE A 296 12.86 21.48 11.77
N ASN A 297 13.32 22.61 12.31
CA ASN A 297 14.24 22.60 13.45
C ASN A 297 13.57 21.99 14.68
N THR A 298 12.37 22.47 15.04
CA THR A 298 11.58 21.92 16.15
C THR A 298 11.31 20.43 15.96
N ALA A 299 10.91 20.02 14.75
CA ALA A 299 10.70 18.61 14.45
C ALA A 299 11.97 17.77 14.69
N ASN A 300 13.14 18.24 14.25
CA ASN A 300 14.39 17.52 14.45
C ASN A 300 14.82 17.48 15.93
N GLU A 301 14.63 18.56 16.68
CA GLU A 301 14.92 18.62 18.13
C GLU A 301 14.05 17.64 18.93
N MET A 302 12.79 17.41 18.52
CA MET A 302 11.89 16.43 19.13
C MET A 302 12.21 14.97 18.79
N SER A 303 13.03 14.72 17.77
CA SER A 303 13.34 13.36 17.30
C SER A 303 14.66 12.81 17.83
N HIS A 304 15.47 13.66 18.45
CA HIS A 304 16.82 13.34 18.91
C HIS A 304 16.93 13.70 20.39
N ASP A 305 17.83 13.02 21.08
CA ASP A 305 18.28 13.43 22.42
C ASP A 305 19.07 14.74 22.28
N SER A 306 18.33 15.85 22.23
CA SER A 306 18.84 17.20 22.00
C SER A 306 19.13 17.94 23.30
N GLY A 307 18.79 17.35 24.46
CA GLY A 307 18.84 18.00 25.77
C GLY A 307 17.87 19.17 25.96
N VAL A 308 17.03 19.46 24.95
CA VAL A 308 15.90 20.39 25.09
C VAL A 308 14.84 19.70 25.98
N ILE A 309 13.95 20.48 26.59
CA ILE A 309 12.73 19.97 27.24
C ILE A 309 11.57 20.76 26.67
N PHE A 310 10.60 20.09 26.07
CA PHE A 310 9.38 20.72 25.55
C PHE A 310 8.25 20.60 26.55
N SER A 311 7.58 21.71 26.81
CA SER A 311 6.29 21.74 27.51
C SER A 311 5.18 21.17 26.64
N LYS A 312 4.09 20.76 27.29
CA LYS A 312 2.86 20.32 26.61
C LYS A 312 2.33 21.36 25.63
N ASP A 313 2.30 22.63 26.03
CA ASP A 313 1.86 23.75 25.18
C ASP A 313 2.74 23.92 23.93
N GLU A 314 4.06 23.76 24.05
CA GLU A 314 4.96 23.80 22.88
C GLU A 314 4.70 22.66 21.90
N ILE A 315 4.37 21.46 22.39
CA ILE A 315 4.01 20.32 21.53
C ILE A 315 2.65 20.53 20.88
N ILE A 316 1.68 21.10 21.58
CA ILE A 316 0.39 21.49 21.00
C ILE A 316 0.58 22.54 19.90
N ASN A 317 1.41 23.57 20.14
CA ASN A 317 1.73 24.58 19.13
C ASN A 317 2.43 23.95 17.91
N PHE A 318 3.34 23.00 18.12
CA PHE A 318 3.97 22.24 17.04
C PHE A 318 2.94 21.43 16.24
N TRP A 319 2.02 20.74 16.92
CA TRP A 319 0.91 20.04 16.29
C TRP A 319 0.07 20.96 15.41
N GLU A 320 -0.29 22.15 15.90
CA GLU A 320 -1.08 23.13 15.14
C GLU A 320 -0.35 23.61 13.88
N ASP A 321 0.95 23.89 13.99
CA ASP A 321 1.76 24.32 12.85
C ASP A 321 1.91 23.21 11.79
N VAL A 322 2.05 21.95 12.22
CA VAL A 322 2.03 20.81 11.30
C VAL A 322 0.66 20.68 10.64
N MET A 323 -0.44 20.80 11.38
CA MET A 323 -1.80 20.75 10.80
C MET A 323 -2.03 21.82 9.73
N LYS A 324 -1.47 23.03 9.88
CA LYS A 324 -1.53 24.06 8.83
C LYS A 324 -0.84 23.61 7.54
N VAL A 325 0.31 22.93 7.66
CA VAL A 325 1.01 22.34 6.50
C VAL A 325 0.19 21.22 5.87
N LEU A 326 -0.38 20.31 6.68
CA LEU A 326 -1.19 19.20 6.19
C LEU A 326 -2.45 19.67 5.45
N LYS A 327 -3.13 20.70 5.97
CA LYS A 327 -4.24 21.36 5.25
C LYS A 327 -3.79 21.98 3.92
N SER A 328 -2.59 22.54 3.86
CA SER A 328 -2.05 23.07 2.61
C SER A 328 -1.79 21.95 1.59
N VAL A 329 -1.25 20.82 2.05
CA VAL A 329 -1.04 19.61 1.22
C VAL A 329 -2.37 19.09 0.69
N GLU A 330 -3.37 18.92 1.55
CA GLU A 330 -4.71 18.46 1.16
C GLU A 330 -5.33 19.36 0.10
N LEU A 331 -5.32 20.69 0.30
CA LEU A 331 -5.83 21.65 -0.68
C LEU A 331 -5.12 21.53 -2.03
N GLU A 332 -3.81 21.27 -2.04
CA GLU A 332 -3.06 21.06 -3.28
C GLU A 332 -3.33 19.71 -3.95
N ILE A 333 -3.72 18.69 -3.19
CA ILE A 333 -4.11 17.38 -3.75
C ILE A 333 -5.49 17.48 -4.38
N LEU A 334 -6.46 18.10 -3.67
CA LEU A 334 -7.87 18.21 -4.05
C LEU A 334 -8.17 19.23 -5.16
N LYS A 335 -7.19 20.08 -5.54
CA LYS A 335 -7.31 21.00 -6.70
C LYS A 335 -7.38 20.28 -8.05
N ASN A 336 -6.96 19.01 -8.09
CA ASN A 336 -6.91 18.14 -9.27
C ASN A 336 -7.90 16.97 -9.10
#